data_AF-A0A1Q6HYW3-F1
#
_entry.id   AF-A0A1Q6HYW3-F1
#
_cell.length_a   1.000
_cell.length_b   1.000
_cell.length_c   1.000
_cell.angle_alpha   90.00
_cell.angle_beta   90.00
_cell.angle_gamma   90.00
#
_symmetry.space_group_name_H-M   'P 1'
#
loop_
_entity.id
_entity.type
_entity.pdbx_description
1 polymer ?
#
loop_
_entity_poly.entity_id
_entity_poly.type
_entity_poly.pdbx_seq_one_letter_code
_entity_poly.pdbx_strand_id
1 'polypeptide(L)'
;MKARIRKNQKDWHVYIFWILLGVFALLVIMDAFSEDKFDRLPLILCFLPLTILQLRPYQITDRDMLHGNGQIDVKLISRLECSGNKVVVYYSRMEGGIERRSSFYPADKEEFISILQQINPNIKFN
;
A
#
# COMPACT_ATOMS: atom_id res chain seq x y z
N MET A 1 -5.09 -17.94 -4.19
CA MET A 1 -4.27 -16.78 -3.83
C MET A 1 -2.84 -17.27 -3.71
N LYS A 2 -1.88 -16.68 -4.45
CA LYS A 2 -0.51 -17.19 -4.57
C LYS A 2 0.41 -16.74 -3.44
N ALA A 3 0.37 -15.47 -3.04
CA ALA A 3 1.22 -14.96 -1.98
C ALA A 3 0.58 -13.81 -1.19
N ARG A 4 0.95 -13.68 0.09
CA ARG A 4 0.51 -12.62 1.00
C ARG A 4 1.70 -12.01 1.72
N ILE A 5 1.98 -10.74 1.46
CA ILE A 5 3.16 -10.08 2.02
C ILE A 5 2.71 -8.91 2.89
N ARG A 6 3.17 -8.90 4.15
CA ARG A 6 2.82 -7.85 5.10
C ARG A 6 3.44 -6.52 4.69
N LYS A 7 2.75 -5.42 5.00
CA LYS A 7 3.32 -4.07 4.93
C LYS A 7 4.30 -3.85 6.08
N ASN A 8 5.40 -3.15 5.81
CA ASN A 8 6.31 -2.71 6.86
C ASN A 8 5.68 -1.56 7.66
N GLN A 9 5.06 -1.88 8.80
CA GLN A 9 4.41 -0.89 9.67
C GLN A 9 5.41 0.05 10.37
N LYS A 10 6.70 -0.32 10.41
CA LYS A 10 7.77 0.51 10.98
C LYS A 10 8.34 1.50 9.96
N ASP A 11 7.95 1.40 8.69
CA ASP A 11 8.40 2.35 7.68
C ASP A 11 7.82 3.73 7.96
N TRP A 12 8.63 4.77 7.83
CA TRP A 12 8.24 6.15 8.11
C TRP A 12 6.99 6.58 7.34
N HIS A 13 6.82 6.14 6.10
CA HIS A 13 5.65 6.50 5.28
C HIS A 13 4.36 5.83 5.76
N VAL A 14 4.46 4.63 6.33
CA VAL A 14 3.30 3.95 6.93
C VAL A 14 3.03 4.50 8.33
N TYR A 15 4.09 4.80 9.08
CA TYR A 15 4.00 5.33 10.43
C TYR A 15 3.43 6.75 10.49
N ILE A 16 3.82 7.63 9.55
CA ILE A 16 3.30 9.01 9.50
C ILE A 16 1.79 9.04 9.23
N PHE A 17 1.26 8.08 8.45
CA PHE A 17 -0.18 7.93 8.25
C PHE A 17 -0.90 7.68 9.59
N TRP A 18 -0.35 6.80 10.44
CA TRP A 18 -0.91 6.52 11.77
C TRP A 18 -0.84 7.72 12.71
N ILE A 19 0.26 8.49 12.66
CA ILE A 19 0.39 9.73 13.44
C ILE A 19 -0.69 10.74 13.02
N LEU A 20 -0.79 11.03 11.72
CA LEU A 20 -1.75 12.01 11.20
C LEU A 20 -3.19 11.61 11.54
N LEU A 21 -3.50 10.33 11.38
CA LEU A 21 -4.80 9.80 11.75
C LEU A 21 -5.07 9.91 13.26
N GLY A 22 -4.09 9.60 14.10
CA GLY A 22 -4.21 9.70 15.56
C GLY A 22 -4.43 11.14 16.03
N VAL A 23 -3.66 12.09 15.48
CA VAL A 23 -3.85 13.53 15.74
C VAL A 23 -5.24 13.99 15.29
N PHE A 24 -5.66 13.60 14.10
CA PHE A 24 -6.98 13.96 13.59
C PHE A 24 -8.11 13.40 14.48
N ALA A 25 -8.02 12.13 14.88
CA ALA A 25 -8.99 11.52 15.78
C ALA A 25 -9.05 12.26 17.13
N LEU A 26 -7.89 12.64 17.69
CA LEU A 26 -7.81 13.39 18.95
C LEU A 26 -8.44 14.78 18.82
N LEU A 27 -8.24 15.48 17.69
CA LEU A 27 -8.88 16.76 17.41
C LEU A 27 -10.41 16.64 17.36
N VAL A 28 -10.94 15.62 16.66
CA VAL A 28 -12.40 15.40 16.58
C VAL A 28 -12.99 15.07 17.95
N ILE A 29 -12.27 14.30 18.78
CA ILE A 29 -12.68 14.01 20.14
C ILE A 29 -12.70 15.29 20.98
N MET A 30 -11.64 16.11 20.93
CA MET A 30 -11.57 17.36 21.70
C MET A 30 -12.66 18.34 21.29
N ASP A 31 -12.94 18.47 19.98
CA ASP A 31 -14.04 19.26 19.42
C ASP A 31 -15.41 18.76 19.91
N ALA A 32 -15.63 17.45 19.90
CA ALA A 32 -16.88 16.85 20.41
C ALA A 32 -17.09 17.11 21.91
N PHE A 33 -16.04 17.03 22.73
CA PHE A 33 -16.10 17.36 24.17
C PHE A 33 -16.25 18.85 24.44
N SER A 34 -15.71 19.72 23.59
CA SER A 34 -15.76 21.17 23.79
C SER A 34 -17.12 21.80 23.42
N GLU A 35 -17.84 21.23 22.45
CA GLU A 35 -19.14 21.75 22.00
C GLU A 35 -20.35 21.03 22.63
N ASP A 36 -20.14 19.99 23.45
CA ASP A 36 -21.20 19.07 23.96
C ASP A 36 -22.06 18.47 22.82
N LYS A 37 -21.51 18.46 21.60
CA LYS A 37 -22.16 18.01 20.36
C LYS A 37 -21.47 16.77 19.84
N PHE A 38 -21.98 15.62 20.26
CA PHE A 38 -21.51 14.31 19.83
C PHE A 38 -21.86 13.97 18.37
N ASP A 39 -22.60 14.84 17.68
CA ASP A 39 -23.00 14.68 16.27
C ASP A 39 -21.80 14.57 15.30
N ARG A 40 -20.61 15.01 15.72
CA ARG A 40 -19.37 14.94 14.93
C ARG A 40 -18.55 13.66 15.16
N LEU A 41 -18.82 12.87 16.20
CA LEU A 41 -18.15 11.57 16.43
C LEU A 41 -18.27 10.57 15.28
N PRO A 42 -19.40 10.49 14.52
CA PRO A 42 -19.50 9.62 13.35
C PRO A 42 -18.45 9.93 12.27
N LEU A 43 -17.88 11.15 12.23
CA LEU A 43 -16.81 11.48 11.29
C LEU A 43 -15.57 10.62 11.53
N ILE A 44 -15.29 10.22 12.77
CA ILE A 44 -14.17 9.31 13.08
C ILE A 44 -14.41 7.92 12.46
N LEU A 45 -15.67 7.44 12.47
CA LEU A 45 -16.05 6.15 11.88
C LEU A 45 -15.83 6.15 10.36
N CYS A 46 -15.95 7.29 9.68
CA CYS A 46 -15.65 7.42 8.25
C CYS A 46 -14.18 7.15 7.90
N PHE A 47 -13.25 7.17 8.87
CA PHE A 47 -11.84 6.85 8.63
C PHE A 47 -11.49 5.38 8.83
N LEU A 48 -12.36 4.57 9.45
CA LEU A 48 -12.16 3.12 9.59
C LEU A 48 -11.93 2.40 8.25
N PRO A 49 -12.64 2.71 7.15
CA PRO A 49 -12.35 2.11 5.85
C PRO A 49 -10.93 2.40 5.36
N LEU A 50 -10.42 3.61 5.62
CA LEU A 50 -9.06 4.02 5.23
C LEU A 50 -7.99 3.28 6.05
N THR A 51 -8.22 3.07 7.35
CA THR A 51 -7.30 2.28 8.19
C THR A 51 -7.26 0.83 7.77
N ILE A 52 -8.42 0.23 7.48
CA ILE A 52 -8.53 -1.14 6.99
C ILE A 52 -7.77 -1.27 5.66
N LEU A 53 -7.91 -0.30 4.75
CA LEU A 53 -7.18 -0.30 3.48
C LEU A 53 -5.65 -0.23 3.68
N GLN A 54 -5.18 0.57 4.64
CA GLN A 54 -3.75 0.67 4.95
C GLN A 54 -3.19 -0.56 5.65
N LEU A 55 -3.99 -1.24 6.48
CA LEU A 55 -3.60 -2.50 7.14
C LEU A 55 -3.64 -3.70 6.19
N ARG A 56 -4.32 -3.61 5.04
CA ARG A 56 -4.34 -4.72 4.09
C ARG A 56 -2.93 -5.04 3.61
N PRO A 57 -2.49 -6.30 3.74
CA PRO A 57 -1.22 -6.74 3.19
C PRO A 57 -1.28 -6.71 1.66
N TYR A 58 -0.10 -6.70 1.05
CA TYR A 58 0.01 -6.91 -0.39
C TYR A 58 -0.36 -8.35 -0.71
N GLN A 59 -1.13 -8.54 -1.77
CA GLN A 59 -1.64 -9.85 -2.17
C GLN A 59 -1.33 -10.08 -3.64
N ILE A 60 -0.88 -11.29 -3.97
CA ILE A 60 -0.72 -11.73 -5.35
C ILE A 60 -1.76 -12.82 -5.59
N THR A 61 -2.65 -12.56 -6.55
CA THR A 61 -3.73 -13.47 -6.93
C THR A 61 -3.22 -14.58 -7.84
N ASP A 62 -4.04 -15.62 -8.05
CA ASP A 62 -3.66 -16.74 -8.92
C ASP A 62 -3.56 -16.32 -10.39
N ARG A 63 -4.19 -15.21 -10.76
CA ARG A 63 -4.11 -14.56 -12.08
C ARG A 63 -2.90 -13.64 -12.23
N ASP A 64 -1.92 -13.75 -11.35
CA ASP A 64 -0.69 -12.93 -11.38
C ASP A 64 -0.96 -11.42 -11.24
N MET A 65 -2.06 -11.06 -10.55
CA MET A 65 -2.36 -9.66 -10.24
C MET A 65 -1.85 -9.31 -8.85
N LEU A 66 -1.02 -8.28 -8.76
CA LEU A 66 -0.54 -7.64 -7.55
C LEU A 66 -1.59 -6.64 -7.02
N HIS A 67 -1.99 -6.83 -5.77
CA HIS A 67 -2.99 -6.04 -5.05
C HIS A 67 -2.38 -5.38 -3.80
N GLY A 68 -2.88 -4.19 -3.47
CA GLY A 68 -2.68 -3.55 -2.16
C GLY A 68 -2.45 -2.03 -2.21
N ASN A 69 -2.02 -1.51 -3.36
CA ASN A 69 -1.97 -0.07 -3.70
C ASN A 69 -2.62 0.18 -5.08
N GLY A 70 -3.67 -0.57 -5.39
CA GLY A 70 -4.23 -0.73 -6.73
C GLY A 70 -4.12 -2.18 -7.21
N GLN A 71 -4.55 -2.41 -8.44
CA GLN A 71 -4.48 -3.71 -9.11
C GLN A 71 -3.52 -3.59 -10.31
N ILE A 72 -2.45 -4.36 -10.29
CA ILE A 72 -1.37 -4.34 -11.30
C ILE A 72 -1.17 -5.76 -11.81
N ASP A 73 -1.18 -5.95 -13.12
CA ASP A 73 -0.77 -7.21 -13.73
C ASP A 73 0.76 -7.33 -13.67
N VAL A 74 1.26 -8.40 -13.03
CA VAL A 74 2.71 -8.62 -12.86
C VAL A 74 3.42 -8.81 -14.20
N LYS A 75 2.71 -9.28 -15.23
CA LYS A 75 3.25 -9.42 -16.59
C LYS A 75 3.55 -8.08 -17.25
N LEU A 76 2.85 -7.02 -16.85
CA LEU A 76 3.03 -5.67 -17.38
C LEU A 76 4.06 -4.84 -16.60
N ILE A 77 4.75 -5.45 -15.63
CA ILE A 77 5.85 -4.82 -14.89
C ILE A 77 7.10 -4.85 -15.77
N SER A 78 7.69 -3.67 -16.01
CA SER A 78 8.89 -3.49 -16.82
C SER A 78 10.16 -3.62 -15.99
N ARG A 79 10.18 -2.94 -14.83
CA ARG A 79 11.34 -2.91 -13.94
C ARG A 79 10.95 -2.67 -12.49
N LEU A 80 11.84 -3.06 -11.60
CA LEU A 80 11.80 -2.82 -10.18
C LEU A 80 12.99 -1.95 -9.78
N GLU A 81 12.78 -1.04 -8.84
CA GLU A 81 13.84 -0.23 -8.25
C GLU A 81 13.75 -0.31 -6.72
N CYS A 82 14.86 -0.62 -6.08
CA CYS A 82 14.93 -0.72 -4.62
C CYS A 82 15.60 0.51 -4.02
N SER A 83 14.85 1.25 -3.21
CA SER A 83 15.34 2.45 -2.51
C SER A 83 15.06 2.30 -1.02
N GLY A 84 16.08 1.83 -0.27
CA GLY A 84 15.95 1.57 1.16
C GLY A 84 14.88 0.51 1.45
N ASN A 85 13.83 0.88 2.19
CA ASN A 85 12.71 0.00 2.55
C ASN A 85 11.55 -0.01 1.52
N LYS A 86 11.68 0.79 0.47
CA LYS A 86 10.68 0.97 -0.58
C LYS A 86 11.07 0.18 -1.83
N VAL A 87 10.11 -0.52 -2.40
CA VAL A 87 10.18 -1.14 -3.73
C VAL A 87 9.31 -0.32 -4.67
N VAL A 88 9.91 0.28 -5.69
CA VAL A 88 9.19 1.02 -6.73
C VAL A 88 8.97 0.07 -7.91
N VAL A 89 7.70 -0.15 -8.23
CA VAL A 89 7.27 -1.00 -9.34
C VAL A 89 6.91 -0.11 -10.51
N TYR A 90 7.61 -0.28 -11.64
CA TYR A 90 7.28 0.38 -12.90
C TYR A 90 6.46 -0.57 -13.76
N TYR A 91 5.27 -0.13 -14.21
CA TYR A 91 4.31 -0.96 -14.92
C TYR A 91 3.52 -0.16 -15.94
N SER A 92 2.97 -0.85 -16.94
CA SER A 92 2.00 -0.29 -17.89
C SER A 92 0.60 -0.85 -17.61
N ARG A 93 -0.47 -0.13 -17.98
CA ARG A 93 -1.85 -0.66 -17.87
C ARG A 93 -2.24 -1.55 -19.05
N MET A 94 -1.50 -1.43 -20.14
CA MET A 94 -1.68 -2.15 -21.39
C MET A 94 -0.30 -2.32 -22.02
N GLU A 95 -0.12 -3.37 -22.80
CA GLU A 95 1.13 -3.63 -23.51
C GLU A 95 1.51 -2.43 -24.41
N GLY A 96 2.75 -1.95 -24.30
CA GLY A 96 3.21 -0.73 -25.00
C GLY A 96 2.62 0.59 -24.47
N GLY A 97 1.88 0.57 -23.36
CA GLY A 97 1.29 1.76 -22.75
C GLY A 97 2.29 2.62 -21.97
N ILE A 98 1.82 3.79 -21.53
CA ILE A 98 2.60 4.73 -20.70
C ILE A 98 3.03 4.06 -19.40
N GLU A 99 4.32 4.15 -19.10
CA GLU A 99 4.90 3.65 -17.85
C GLU A 99 4.39 4.46 -16.65
N ARG A 100 3.89 3.75 -15.65
CA ARG A 100 3.47 4.27 -14.35
C ARG A 100 4.36 3.68 -13.28
N ARG A 101 4.42 4.35 -12.14
CA ARG A 101 5.13 3.86 -10.96
C ARG A 101 4.19 3.74 -9.78
N SER A 102 4.38 2.69 -8.99
CA SER A 102 3.73 2.52 -7.70
C SER A 102 4.77 2.12 -6.66
N SER A 103 4.72 2.79 -5.51
CA SER A 103 5.61 2.50 -4.38
C SER A 103 4.97 1.46 -3.46
N PHE A 104 5.76 0.48 -3.07
CA PHE A 104 5.38 -0.57 -2.13
C PHE A 104 6.38 -0.60 -0.97
N TYR A 105 5.87 -0.91 0.22
CA TYR A 105 6.63 -0.97 1.47
C TYR A 105 6.44 -2.35 2.11
N PRO A 106 6.97 -3.42 1.50
CA PRO A 106 6.83 -4.77 2.05
C PRO A 106 7.70 -4.94 3.30
N ALA A 107 7.25 -5.79 4.23
CA ALA A 107 8.02 -6.15 5.42
C ALA A 107 9.26 -6.98 5.04
N ASP A 108 9.10 -7.90 4.07
CA ASP A 108 10.19 -8.62 3.44
C ASP A 108 10.27 -8.21 1.96
N LYS A 109 11.37 -7.53 1.61
CA LYS A 109 11.59 -7.02 0.25
C LYS A 109 12.06 -8.13 -0.68
N GLU A 110 12.92 -9.01 -0.20
CA GLU A 110 13.54 -10.05 -1.01
C GLU A 110 12.48 -11.10 -1.39
N GLU A 111 11.63 -11.48 -0.43
CA GLU A 111 10.45 -12.32 -0.70
C GLU A 111 9.52 -11.64 -1.72
N PHE A 112 9.26 -10.34 -1.56
CA PHE A 112 8.40 -9.60 -2.50
C PHE A 112 8.96 -9.57 -3.93
N ILE A 113 10.24 -9.27 -4.09
CA ILE A 113 10.90 -9.18 -5.39
C ILE A 113 11.01 -10.56 -6.04
N SER A 114 11.41 -11.58 -5.28
CA SER A 114 11.55 -12.95 -5.78
C SER A 114 10.23 -13.51 -6.31
N ILE A 115 9.10 -13.27 -5.63
CA ILE A 115 7.80 -13.71 -6.11
C ILE A 115 7.42 -12.99 -7.42
N LEU A 116 7.69 -11.68 -7.54
CA LEU A 116 7.43 -10.96 -8.78
C LEU A 116 8.29 -11.46 -9.94
N GLN A 117 9.58 -11.72 -9.69
CA GLN A 117 10.51 -12.26 -10.69
C GLN A 117 10.18 -13.70 -11.07
N GLN A 118 9.68 -14.52 -10.14
CA GLN A 118 9.23 -15.88 -10.42
C GLN A 118 8.05 -15.89 -11.40
N ILE A 119 7.14 -14.91 -11.28
CA ILE A 119 5.97 -14.78 -12.16
C ILE A 119 6.36 -14.16 -13.50
N ASN A 120 7.25 -13.16 -13.49
CA ASN A 120 7.74 -12.50 -14.69
C ASN A 120 9.27 -12.39 -14.64
N PRO A 121 10.00 -13.34 -15.26
CA PRO A 121 11.46 -13.37 -15.22
C PRO A 121 12.11 -12.26 -16.06
N ASN A 122 11.34 -11.55 -16.90
CA ASN A 122 11.85 -10.47 -17.75
C ASN A 122 11.94 -9.12 -17.02
N ILE A 123 11.48 -9.06 -15.77
CA ILE A 123 11.55 -7.84 -14.96
C ILE A 123 13.01 -7.45 -14.75
N LYS A 124 13.37 -6.23 -15.17
CA LYS A 124 14.70 -5.68 -14.91
C LYS A 124 14.78 -5.19 -13.47
N PHE A 125 15.89 -5.49 -12.79
CA PHE A 125 16.17 -4.99 -11.45
C PHE A 125 17.23 -3.89 -11.53
N ASN A 126 16.88 -2.70 -11.06
CA ASN A 126 17.75 -1.51 -11.01
C ASN A 126 18.00 -1.06 -9.57
#